data_AF-A0A1A8WEJ9-F1
#
_entry.id   AF-A0A1A8WEJ9-F1
#
_cell.length_a   1.000
_cell.length_b   1.000
_cell.length_c   1.000
_cell.angle_alpha   90.00
_cell.angle_beta   90.00
_cell.angle_gamma   90.00
#
_symmetry.space_group_name_H-M   'P 1'
#
loop_
_entity.id
_entity.type
_entity.pdbx_description
1 polymer ?
#
loop_
_entity_poly.entity_id
_entity_poly.type
_entity_poly.pdbx_seq_one_letter_code
_entity_poly.pdbx_strand_id
1 'polypeptide(L)'
;IKEAEKIEILWNFLIGNYGNILESWKSEEWFQNLKNEWKKERQKNQNKIDKIEENTLKESEMISIECEKDIWKKWISKQATLIEMFKQEDWFKSLIAEQDKEEDNYEINEYINVLNRNMNEFEKEKKYHEFFRKKNIISKLMVQMHMMVLEECKKEEIIENKELYIDDYIQNIHKKNNYDEKSYIL
;
A
#
# COMPACT_ATOMS: atom_id res chain seq x y z
N ILE A 1 20.05 2.41 1.11
CA ILE A 1 20.16 2.52 -0.37
C ILE A 1 19.74 1.20 -1.02
N LYS A 2 20.43 0.06 -0.80
CA LYS A 2 20.10 -1.25 -1.41
C LYS A 2 18.67 -1.79 -1.24
N GLU A 3 18.01 -1.51 -0.11
CA GLU A 3 16.71 -2.13 0.23
C GLU A 3 15.53 -1.41 -0.44
N ALA A 4 15.60 -0.08 -0.53
CA ALA A 4 14.60 0.73 -1.23
C ALA A 4 14.65 0.49 -2.76
N GLU A 5 15.86 0.40 -3.33
CA GLU A 5 16.06 0.06 -4.74
C GLU A 5 15.52 -1.35 -5.07
N LYS A 6 15.71 -2.31 -4.15
CA LYS A 6 15.17 -3.67 -4.31
C LYS A 6 13.64 -3.69 -4.26
N ILE A 7 13.04 -2.88 -3.37
CA ILE A 7 11.58 -2.70 -3.30
C ILE A 7 11.07 -2.09 -4.61
N GLU A 8 11.68 -1.03 -5.11
CA GLU A 8 11.30 -0.36 -6.36
C GLU A 8 11.39 -1.28 -7.58
N ILE A 9 12.46 -2.08 -7.71
CA ILE A 9 12.60 -3.05 -8.81
C ILE A 9 11.49 -4.11 -8.76
N LEU A 10 11.18 -4.64 -7.58
CA LEU A 10 10.09 -5.62 -7.40
C LEU A 10 8.73 -5.02 -7.73
N TRP A 11 8.49 -3.77 -7.35
CA TRP A 11 7.27 -3.03 -7.70
C TRP A 11 7.14 -2.82 -9.21
N ASN A 12 8.19 -2.37 -9.87
CA ASN A 12 8.20 -2.13 -11.31
C ASN A 12 8.01 -3.44 -12.09
N PHE A 13 8.60 -4.54 -11.62
CA PHE A 13 8.38 -5.87 -12.18
C PHE A 13 6.92 -6.31 -12.04
N LEU A 14 6.32 -6.12 -10.86
CA LEU A 14 4.91 -6.45 -10.63
C LEU A 14 3.96 -5.61 -11.47
N ILE A 15 4.17 -4.30 -11.54
CA ILE A 15 3.38 -3.41 -12.39
C ILE A 15 3.55 -3.79 -13.87
N GLY A 16 4.78 -4.11 -14.29
CA GLY A 16 5.08 -4.48 -15.68
C GLY A 16 4.45 -5.81 -16.11
N ASN A 17 4.51 -6.84 -15.26
CA ASN A 17 4.04 -8.18 -15.61
C ASN A 17 2.59 -8.45 -15.21
N TYR A 18 2.10 -7.80 -14.16
CA TYR A 18 0.78 -8.02 -13.59
C TYR A 18 -0.14 -6.82 -13.66
N GLY A 19 0.26 -5.72 -14.31
CA GLY A 19 -0.52 -4.48 -14.36
C GLY A 19 -2.01 -4.66 -14.70
N ASN A 20 -2.34 -5.54 -15.64
CA ASN A 20 -3.74 -5.85 -15.99
C ASN A 20 -4.51 -6.52 -14.83
N ILE A 21 -3.87 -7.41 -14.07
CA ILE A 21 -4.44 -8.08 -12.90
C ILE A 21 -4.56 -7.10 -11.72
N LEU A 22 -3.55 -6.26 -11.53
CA LEU A 22 -3.54 -5.22 -10.50
C LEU A 22 -4.64 -4.18 -10.75
N GLU A 23 -4.88 -3.83 -12.02
CA GLU A 23 -5.98 -2.94 -12.39
C GLU A 23 -7.34 -3.62 -12.17
N SER A 24 -7.49 -4.90 -12.52
CA SER A 24 -8.75 -5.61 -12.27
C SER A 24 -9.07 -5.75 -10.78
N TRP A 25 -8.06 -5.85 -9.91
CA TRP A 25 -8.28 -5.84 -8.46
C TRP A 25 -8.99 -4.60 -7.97
N LYS A 26 -8.82 -3.45 -8.62
CA LYS A 26 -9.50 -2.23 -8.21
C LYS A 26 -11.02 -2.35 -8.34
N SER A 27 -11.55 -3.24 -9.17
CA SER A 27 -13.00 -3.50 -9.22
C SER A 27 -13.47 -4.57 -8.24
N GLU A 28 -12.57 -5.30 -7.59
CA GLU A 28 -12.91 -6.42 -6.71
C GLU A 28 -13.48 -5.93 -5.37
N GLU A 29 -14.47 -6.67 -4.85
CA GLU A 29 -15.16 -6.31 -3.61
C GLU A 29 -14.21 -6.24 -2.41
N TRP A 30 -13.29 -7.21 -2.29
CA TRP A 30 -12.31 -7.24 -1.21
C TRP A 30 -11.39 -6.02 -1.22
N PHE A 31 -11.03 -5.51 -2.41
CA PHE A 31 -10.16 -4.35 -2.56
C PHE A 31 -10.91 -3.06 -2.20
N GLN A 32 -12.15 -2.92 -2.68
CA GLN A 32 -13.00 -1.79 -2.31
C GLN A 32 -13.30 -1.76 -0.81
N ASN A 33 -13.51 -2.93 -0.19
CA ASN A 33 -13.68 -3.05 1.25
C ASN A 33 -12.43 -2.61 2.01
N LEU A 34 -11.24 -3.06 1.61
CA LEU A 34 -9.97 -2.61 2.19
C LEU A 34 -9.78 -1.08 2.07
N LYS A 35 -10.08 -0.53 0.90
CA LYS A 35 -10.01 0.92 0.63
C LYS A 35 -10.92 1.71 1.57
N ASN A 36 -12.17 1.27 1.70
CA ASN A 36 -13.15 1.90 2.57
C ASN A 36 -12.77 1.78 4.06
N GLU A 37 -12.26 0.62 4.49
CA GLU A 37 -11.77 0.42 5.86
C GLU A 37 -10.57 1.33 6.17
N TRP A 38 -9.63 1.47 5.23
CA TRP A 38 -8.52 2.41 5.38
C TRP A 38 -9.01 3.86 5.49
N LYS A 39 -9.91 4.31 4.60
CA LYS A 39 -10.50 5.66 4.66
C LYS A 39 -11.16 5.94 6.02
N LYS A 40 -11.95 4.99 6.55
CA LYS A 40 -12.56 5.12 7.89
C LYS A 40 -11.52 5.21 8.99
N GLU A 41 -10.49 4.38 8.97
CA GLU A 41 -9.44 4.39 10.00
C GLU A 41 -8.58 5.67 9.94
N ARG A 42 -8.29 6.19 8.75
CA ARG A 42 -7.63 7.48 8.57
C ARG A 42 -8.50 8.61 9.13
N GLN A 43 -9.78 8.68 8.75
CA GLN A 43 -10.70 9.72 9.22
C GLN A 43 -10.83 9.75 10.76
N LYS A 44 -10.90 8.59 11.42
CA LYS A 44 -10.92 8.50 12.90
C LYS A 44 -9.68 9.12 13.55
N ASN A 45 -8.54 9.11 12.85
CA ASN A 45 -7.28 9.63 13.36
C ASN A 45 -6.95 11.03 12.80
N GLN A 46 -7.68 11.53 11.80
CA GLN A 46 -7.49 12.87 11.21
C GLN A 46 -7.57 13.98 12.26
N ASN A 47 -8.56 13.93 13.15
CA ASN A 47 -8.69 14.89 14.26
C ASN A 47 -7.46 14.97 15.18
N LYS A 48 -6.64 13.91 15.24
CA LYS A 48 -5.39 13.91 16.00
C LYS A 48 -4.25 14.53 15.18
N ILE A 49 -4.22 14.29 13.87
CA ILE A 49 -3.25 14.86 12.94
C ILE A 49 -3.44 16.38 12.85
N ASP A 50 -4.66 16.84 12.56
CA ASP A 50 -4.99 18.26 12.42
C ASP A 50 -4.63 19.06 13.69
N LYS A 51 -4.91 18.48 14.87
CA LYS A 51 -4.57 19.07 16.16
C LYS A 51 -3.06 19.13 16.42
N ILE A 52 -2.28 18.20 15.89
CA ILE A 52 -0.82 18.24 15.99
C ILE A 52 -0.28 19.31 15.03
N GLU A 53 -0.79 19.36 13.80
CA GLU A 53 -0.37 20.31 12.77
C GLU A 53 -0.63 21.77 13.16
N GLU A 54 -1.80 22.10 13.73
CA GLU A 54 -2.10 23.46 14.23
C GLU A 54 -1.09 23.95 15.29
N ASN A 55 -0.49 23.04 16.06
CA ASN A 55 0.45 23.39 17.13
C ASN A 55 1.90 23.54 16.64
N THR A 56 2.24 23.13 15.41
CA THR A 56 3.61 23.12 14.87
C THR A 56 3.69 23.82 13.51
N LEU A 57 3.77 25.16 13.55
CA LEU A 57 3.72 26.08 12.39
C LEU A 57 4.81 25.94 11.31
N LYS A 58 5.79 25.02 11.42
CA LYS A 58 6.92 24.92 10.45
C LYS A 58 7.36 23.50 10.05
N GLU A 59 6.83 22.45 10.68
CA GLU A 59 7.19 21.04 10.40
C GLU A 59 5.95 20.16 10.10
N SER A 60 4.81 20.78 9.76
CA SER A 60 3.52 20.08 9.74
C SER A 60 3.47 18.94 8.71
N GLU A 61 3.99 19.13 7.49
CA GLU A 61 3.97 18.09 6.44
C GLU A 61 4.78 16.84 6.81
N MET A 62 5.98 17.02 7.40
CA MET A 62 6.83 15.90 7.82
C MET A 62 6.21 15.13 9.00
N ILE A 63 5.58 15.85 9.94
CA ILE A 63 4.87 15.28 11.08
C ILE A 63 3.62 14.52 10.61
N SER A 64 2.91 15.04 9.61
CA SER A 64 1.71 14.44 9.01
C SER A 64 2.03 13.07 8.41
N ILE A 65 3.08 12.99 7.59
CA ILE A 65 3.50 11.76 6.93
C ILE A 65 3.90 10.68 7.95
N GLU A 66 4.65 11.05 8.98
CA GLU A 66 5.10 10.08 9.99
C GLU A 66 3.93 9.57 10.85
N CYS A 67 2.96 10.43 11.17
CA CYS A 67 1.72 10.04 11.84
C CYS A 67 0.88 9.09 10.95
N GLU A 68 0.72 9.41 9.67
CA GLU A 68 0.00 8.55 8.72
C GLU A 68 0.65 7.17 8.59
N LYS A 69 1.99 7.10 8.52
CA LYS A 69 2.73 5.83 8.49
C LYS A 69 2.44 4.98 9.71
N ASP A 70 2.40 5.58 10.91
CA ASP A 70 2.16 4.83 12.14
C ASP A 70 0.71 4.35 12.25
N ILE A 71 -0.25 5.14 11.75
CA ILE A 71 -1.64 4.71 11.64
C ILE A 71 -1.76 3.55 10.64
N TRP A 72 -1.07 3.64 9.50
CA TRP A 72 -1.04 2.60 8.48
C TRP A 72 -0.46 1.29 8.99
N LYS A 73 0.69 1.32 9.69
CA LYS A 73 1.29 0.14 10.34
C LYS A 73 0.33 -0.53 11.33
N LYS A 74 -0.34 0.27 12.17
CA LYS A 74 -1.34 -0.23 13.13
C LYS A 74 -2.54 -0.83 12.44
N TRP A 75 -2.99 -0.24 11.33
CA TRP A 75 -4.10 -0.77 10.55
C TRP A 75 -3.77 -2.10 9.87
N ILE A 76 -2.61 -2.20 9.20
CA ILE A 76 -2.13 -3.47 8.59
C ILE A 76 -2.07 -4.59 9.62
N SER A 77 -1.59 -4.29 10.83
CA SER A 77 -1.49 -5.28 11.90
C SER A 77 -2.85 -5.89 12.28
N LYS A 78 -3.96 -5.20 12.00
CA LYS A 78 -5.33 -5.71 12.22
C LYS A 78 -5.81 -6.63 11.09
N GLN A 79 -5.14 -6.67 9.94
CA GLN A 79 -5.58 -7.40 8.75
C GLN A 79 -5.15 -8.87 8.73
N ALA A 80 -4.74 -9.43 9.89
CA ALA A 80 -4.34 -10.83 10.01
C ALA A 80 -5.44 -11.80 9.54
N THR A 81 -6.70 -11.51 9.80
CA THR A 81 -7.83 -12.35 9.35
C THR A 81 -7.99 -12.34 7.83
N LEU A 82 -7.76 -11.20 7.16
CA LEU A 82 -7.77 -11.13 5.69
C LEU A 82 -6.67 -11.99 5.08
N ILE A 83 -5.49 -12.07 5.70
CA ILE A 83 -4.40 -12.95 5.27
C ILE A 83 -4.87 -14.40 5.24
N GLU A 84 -5.53 -14.84 6.32
CA GLU A 84 -6.02 -16.21 6.41
C GLU A 84 -7.11 -16.52 5.38
N MET A 85 -7.94 -15.53 5.04
CA MET A 85 -8.91 -15.65 3.95
C MET A 85 -8.21 -15.76 2.60
N PHE A 86 -7.28 -14.86 2.26
CA PHE A 86 -6.58 -14.88 0.97
C PHE A 86 -5.77 -16.16 0.78
N LYS A 87 -5.17 -16.72 1.83
CA LYS A 87 -4.47 -18.03 1.75
C LYS A 87 -5.34 -19.17 1.21
N GLN A 88 -6.67 -19.09 1.35
CA GLN A 88 -7.58 -20.10 0.83
C GLN A 88 -7.89 -19.90 -0.66
N GLU A 89 -7.70 -18.70 -1.19
CA GLU A 89 -8.03 -18.32 -2.57
C GLU A 89 -7.00 -18.82 -3.58
N ASP A 90 -7.47 -19.34 -4.71
CA ASP A 90 -6.60 -19.95 -5.72
C ASP A 90 -5.75 -18.92 -6.48
N TRP A 91 -6.27 -17.72 -6.68
CA TRP A 91 -5.50 -16.62 -7.27
C TRP A 91 -4.32 -16.23 -6.37
N PHE A 92 -4.50 -16.23 -5.04
CA PHE A 92 -3.44 -15.87 -4.09
C PHE A 92 -2.38 -16.98 -3.98
N LYS A 93 -2.80 -18.26 -4.00
CA LYS A 93 -1.86 -19.39 -4.11
C LYS A 93 -1.01 -19.30 -5.38
N SER A 94 -1.63 -18.89 -6.49
CA SER A 94 -0.93 -18.70 -7.77
C SER A 94 0.11 -17.58 -7.70
N LEU A 95 -0.19 -16.45 -7.04
CA LEU A 95 0.79 -15.37 -6.81
C LEU A 95 1.96 -15.80 -5.94
N ILE A 96 1.70 -16.56 -4.86
CA ILE A 96 2.76 -17.11 -4.01
C ILE A 96 3.67 -18.00 -4.86
N ALA A 97 3.09 -18.90 -5.65
CA ALA A 97 3.84 -19.82 -6.49
C ALA A 97 4.70 -19.09 -7.54
N GLU A 98 4.26 -17.95 -8.06
CA GLU A 98 5.09 -17.19 -8.99
C GLU A 98 6.27 -16.48 -8.30
N GLN A 99 6.03 -15.80 -7.17
CA GLN A 99 7.13 -15.18 -6.42
C GLN A 99 8.16 -16.22 -5.92
N ASP A 100 7.70 -17.44 -5.62
CA ASP A 100 8.55 -18.54 -5.17
C ASP A 100 9.56 -18.96 -6.26
N LYS A 101 9.14 -18.99 -7.53
CA LYS A 101 10.00 -19.31 -8.69
C LYS A 101 11.10 -18.28 -8.91
N GLU A 102 10.85 -17.01 -8.60
CA GLU A 102 11.83 -15.94 -8.75
C GLU A 102 12.93 -15.98 -7.68
N GLU A 103 12.58 -16.36 -6.44
CA GLU A 103 13.55 -16.53 -5.35
C GLU A 103 14.42 -17.79 -5.53
N ASP A 104 13.87 -18.88 -6.09
CA ASP A 104 14.61 -20.12 -6.38
C ASP A 104 15.82 -19.91 -7.30
N ASN A 105 15.78 -18.94 -8.23
CA ASN A 105 16.89 -18.65 -9.14
C ASN A 105 18.14 -18.09 -8.43
N TYR A 106 18.03 -17.58 -7.20
CA TYR A 106 19.16 -17.01 -6.45
C TYR A 106 19.87 -18.05 -5.55
N GLU A 107 19.17 -19.09 -5.08
CA GLU A 107 19.70 -20.02 -4.07
C GLU A 107 20.31 -21.33 -4.63
N ILE A 108 20.01 -21.70 -5.89
CA ILE A 108 20.48 -22.96 -6.50
C ILE A 108 22.03 -23.09 -6.50
N ASN A 109 22.77 -21.97 -6.50
CA ASN A 109 24.24 -22.00 -6.50
C ASN A 109 24.88 -22.28 -5.14
N GLU A 110 24.20 -22.02 -4.02
CA GLU A 110 24.77 -22.24 -2.67
C GLU A 110 24.47 -23.66 -2.15
N TYR A 111 23.36 -24.26 -2.61
CA TYR A 111 22.83 -25.53 -2.13
C TYR A 111 23.63 -26.77 -2.57
N ILE A 112 24.32 -26.71 -3.72
CA ILE A 112 25.11 -27.84 -4.26
C ILE A 112 26.32 -28.16 -3.37
N ASN A 113 26.84 -27.20 -2.60
CA ASN A 113 28.04 -27.36 -1.79
C ASN A 113 27.80 -28.05 -0.41
N VAL A 114 26.54 -28.20 0.03
CA VAL A 114 26.19 -28.64 1.40
C VAL A 114 25.84 -30.13 1.50
N LEU A 115 25.81 -30.86 0.38
CA LEU A 115 25.26 -32.23 0.25
C LEU A 115 25.97 -33.36 1.06
N ASN A 116 26.87 -33.03 2.00
CA ASN A 116 27.69 -33.96 2.78
C ASN A 116 27.27 -34.11 4.28
N ARG A 117 26.01 -33.82 4.66
CA ARG A 117 25.50 -34.02 6.05
C ARG A 117 24.29 -34.96 6.15
N ASN A 118 24.07 -35.50 7.35
CA ASN A 118 23.05 -36.50 7.69
C ASN A 118 21.65 -36.18 7.12
N MET A 119 21.07 -37.17 6.44
CA MET A 119 19.85 -37.04 5.62
C MET A 119 18.61 -36.55 6.42
N ASN A 120 18.46 -36.97 7.69
CA ASN A 120 17.29 -36.64 8.52
C ASN A 120 17.32 -35.21 9.10
N GLU A 121 18.51 -34.65 9.36
CA GLU A 121 18.66 -33.26 9.82
C GLU A 121 18.45 -32.29 8.65
N PHE A 122 18.97 -32.66 7.48
CA PHE A 122 18.82 -31.93 6.24
C PHE A 122 17.36 -31.77 5.78
N GLU A 123 16.54 -32.83 5.86
CA GLU A 123 15.11 -32.74 5.51
C GLU A 123 14.33 -31.79 6.43
N LYS A 124 14.67 -31.75 7.72
CA LYS A 124 14.06 -30.81 8.66
C LYS A 124 14.47 -29.38 8.35
N GLU A 125 15.77 -29.13 8.15
CA GLU A 125 16.29 -27.81 7.79
C GLU A 125 15.66 -27.28 6.49
N LYS A 126 15.55 -28.13 5.46
CA LYS A 126 14.88 -27.79 4.20
C LYS A 126 13.43 -27.39 4.41
N LYS A 127 12.68 -28.15 5.21
CA LYS A 127 11.28 -27.84 5.51
C LYS A 127 11.12 -26.54 6.30
N TYR A 128 12.03 -26.27 7.24
CA TYR A 128 12.06 -25.00 7.97
C TYR A 128 12.35 -23.82 7.05
N HIS A 129 13.34 -23.96 6.17
CA HIS A 129 13.70 -22.92 5.19
C HIS A 129 12.52 -22.61 4.26
N GLU A 130 11.89 -23.63 3.67
CA GLU A 130 10.71 -23.46 2.80
C GLU A 130 9.56 -22.74 3.52
N PHE A 131 9.34 -23.06 4.80
CA PHE A 131 8.32 -22.38 5.62
C PHE A 131 8.62 -20.88 5.79
N PHE A 132 9.86 -20.51 6.12
CA PHE A 132 10.23 -19.10 6.26
C PHE A 132 10.19 -18.37 4.92
N ARG A 133 10.57 -19.03 3.82
CA ARG A 133 10.48 -18.46 2.47
C ARG A 133 9.04 -18.12 2.10
N LYS A 134 8.13 -19.09 2.20
CA LYS A 134 6.69 -18.88 1.95
C LYS A 134 6.10 -17.79 2.84
N LYS A 135 6.49 -17.74 4.11
CA LYS A 135 6.07 -16.69 5.04
C LYS A 135 6.53 -15.31 4.56
N ASN A 136 7.78 -15.17 4.11
CA ASN A 136 8.33 -13.92 3.59
C ASN A 136 7.61 -13.47 2.32
N ILE A 137 7.34 -14.37 1.38
CA ILE A 137 6.57 -14.09 0.15
C ILE A 137 5.18 -13.55 0.50
N ILE A 138 4.46 -14.22 1.41
CA ILE A 138 3.14 -13.77 1.86
C ILE A 138 3.23 -12.38 2.48
N SER A 139 4.22 -12.12 3.34
CA SER A 139 4.41 -10.79 3.93
C SER A 139 4.67 -9.71 2.87
N LYS A 140 5.47 -10.00 1.83
CA LYS A 140 5.71 -9.08 0.72
C LYS A 140 4.45 -8.79 -0.08
N LEU A 141 3.71 -9.82 -0.49
CA LEU A 141 2.44 -9.68 -1.21
C LEU A 141 1.43 -8.85 -0.40
N MET A 142 1.37 -9.08 0.91
CA MET A 142 0.50 -8.30 1.80
C MET A 142 0.85 -6.82 1.83
N VAL A 143 2.14 -6.48 1.99
CA VAL A 143 2.59 -5.08 1.92
C VAL A 143 2.25 -4.47 0.57
N GLN A 144 2.42 -5.23 -0.53
CA GLN A 144 2.10 -4.76 -1.88
C GLN A 144 0.61 -4.47 -2.06
N MET A 145 -0.26 -5.40 -1.68
CA MET A 145 -1.72 -5.17 -1.74
C MET A 145 -2.15 -3.95 -0.92
N HIS A 146 -1.62 -3.77 0.28
CA HIS A 146 -1.98 -2.64 1.15
C HIS A 146 -1.40 -1.31 0.64
N MET A 147 -0.24 -1.34 0.01
CA MET A 147 0.37 -0.17 -0.62
C MET A 147 -0.41 0.27 -1.87
N MET A 148 -0.95 -0.67 -2.66
CA MET A 148 -1.86 -0.33 -3.76
C MET A 148 -3.13 0.35 -3.26
N VAL A 149 -3.73 -0.16 -2.17
CA VAL A 149 -4.89 0.47 -1.54
C VAL A 149 -4.56 1.91 -1.11
N LEU A 150 -3.38 2.11 -0.51
CA LEU A 150 -2.91 3.43 -0.10
C LEU A 150 -2.71 4.38 -1.29
N GLU A 151 -2.09 3.89 -2.37
CA GLU A 151 -1.86 4.65 -3.60
C GLU A 151 -3.18 5.13 -4.22
N GLU A 152 -4.15 4.24 -4.37
CA GLU A 152 -5.47 4.58 -4.91
C GLU A 152 -6.21 5.58 -4.02
N CYS A 153 -6.11 5.45 -2.69
CA CYS A 153 -6.67 6.45 -1.78
C CYS A 153 -6.02 7.83 -1.94
N LYS A 154 -4.69 7.88 -2.11
CA LYS A 154 -3.97 9.14 -2.32
C LYS A 154 -4.31 9.78 -3.67
N LYS A 155 -4.51 8.97 -4.72
CA LYS A 155 -5.00 9.47 -6.02
C LYS A 155 -6.38 10.10 -5.89
N GLU A 156 -7.31 9.43 -5.21
CA GLU A 156 -8.66 9.95 -4.95
C GLU A 156 -8.61 11.27 -4.15
N GLU A 157 -7.82 11.31 -3.07
CA GLU A 157 -7.63 12.54 -2.28
C GLU A 157 -7.07 13.71 -3.10
N ILE A 158 -6.08 13.46 -3.97
CA ILE A 158 -5.52 14.49 -4.85
C ILE A 158 -6.59 15.03 -5.81
N ILE A 159 -7.46 14.17 -6.33
CA ILE A 159 -8.56 14.57 -7.23
C ILE A 159 -9.58 15.40 -6.45
N GLU A 160 -10.06 14.91 -5.31
CA GLU A 160 -11.02 15.60 -4.43
C GLU A 160 -10.50 16.99 -4.03
N ASN A 161 -9.22 17.12 -3.65
CA ASN A 161 -8.60 18.39 -3.29
C ASN A 161 -8.53 19.38 -4.48
N LYS A 162 -8.26 18.89 -5.69
CA LYS A 162 -8.26 19.73 -6.90
C LYS A 162 -9.66 20.22 -7.25
N GLU A 163 -10.67 19.36 -7.11
CA GLU A 163 -12.07 19.73 -7.32
C GLU A 163 -12.50 20.83 -6.34
N LEU A 164 -12.22 20.66 -5.04
CA LEU A 164 -12.52 21.67 -4.02
C LEU A 164 -11.84 23.02 -4.31
N TYR A 165 -10.58 23.00 -4.75
CA TYR A 165 -9.86 24.21 -5.11
C TYR A 165 -10.49 24.94 -6.30
N ILE A 166 -10.91 24.19 -7.33
CA ILE A 166 -11.60 24.76 -8.50
C ILE A 166 -12.95 25.34 -8.08
N ASP A 167 -13.71 24.64 -7.24
CA ASP A 167 -15.00 25.11 -6.74
C ASP A 167 -14.87 26.42 -5.95
N ASP A 168 -13.88 26.52 -5.05
CA ASP A 168 -13.60 27.75 -4.30
C ASP A 168 -13.22 28.90 -5.25
N TYR A 169 -12.37 28.62 -6.25
CA TYR A 169 -11.98 29.60 -7.25
C TYR A 169 -13.18 30.12 -8.06
N ILE A 170 -14.07 29.23 -8.52
CA ILE A 170 -15.30 29.60 -9.24
C ILE A 170 -16.20 30.47 -8.35
N GLN A 171 -16.40 30.08 -7.09
CA GLN A 171 -17.19 30.86 -6.13
C GLN A 171 -16.61 32.26 -5.91
N ASN A 172 -15.29 32.39 -5.83
CA ASN A 172 -14.60 33.67 -5.67
C ASN A 172 -14.78 34.58 -6.90
N ILE A 173 -14.75 34.01 -8.12
CA ILE A 173 -15.08 34.76 -9.34
C ILE A 173 -16.52 35.27 -9.29
N HIS A 174 -17.49 34.41 -8.95
CA HIS A 174 -18.90 34.82 -8.87
C HIS A 174 -19.12 35.92 -7.82
N LYS A 175 -18.48 35.81 -6.65
CA LYS A 175 -18.52 36.87 -5.63
C LYS A 175 -17.99 38.18 -6.18
N LYS A 176 -16.83 38.18 -6.85
CA LYS A 176 -16.22 39.38 -7.43
C LYS A 176 -17.12 40.04 -8.48
N ASN A 177 -17.66 39.26 -9.42
CA ASN A 177 -18.57 39.78 -10.44
C ASN A 177 -19.85 40.41 -9.85
N ASN A 178 -20.39 39.83 -8.77
CA ASN A 178 -21.55 40.40 -8.05
C ASN A 178 -21.23 41.73 -7.35
N TYR A 179 -19.98 41.93 -6.89
CA TYR A 179 -19.54 43.22 -6.34
C TYR A 179 -19.38 44.27 -7.45
N ASP A 180 -18.79 43.88 -8.59
CA ASP A 180 -18.57 44.77 -9.72
C ASP A 180 -19.92 45.24 -10.31
N GLU A 181 -20.89 44.35 -10.53
CA GLU A 181 -22.25 44.68 -10.99
C GLU A 181 -22.99 45.64 -10.04
N LYS A 182 -22.88 45.43 -8.71
CA LYS A 182 -23.49 46.35 -7.73
C LYS A 182 -22.84 47.74 -7.75
N SER A 183 -21.57 47.85 -8.12
CA SER A 183 -20.89 49.16 -8.24
C SER A 183 -21.36 49.97 -9.45
N TYR A 184 -21.89 49.31 -10.49
CA TYR A 184 -22.40 49.97 -11.70
C TYR A 184 -23.89 50.36 -11.62
N ILE A 185 -24.61 49.97 -10.56
CA ILE A 185 -26.04 50.26 -10.35
C ILE A 185 -26.28 51.46 -9.39
N LEU A 186 -25.21 52.09 -8.90
CA LEU A 186 -25.23 53.29 -8.05
C LEU A 186 -24.79 54.54 -8.82
#